data_AF-A0A933XPL4-F1
#
_entry.id   AF-A0A933XPL4-F1
#
_cell.length_a   1.000
_cell.length_b   1.000
_cell.length_c   1.000
_cell.angle_alpha   90.00
_cell.angle_beta   90.00
_cell.angle_gamma   90.00
#
_symmetry.space_group_name_H-M   'P 1'
#
loop_
_entity.id
_entity.type
_entity.pdbx_description
1 polymer ?
#
loop_
_entity_poly.entity_id
_entity_poly.type
_entity_poly.pdbx_seq_one_letter_code
_entity_poly.pdbx_strand_id
1 'polypeptide(L)'
;MKELEIHNISDAEKVQWARAAKVPMTDAIRTATAQVPGQVIQATLESLNGRLLYEIEVVTGDGKVVEMFVDPQTGNLIDAGGKK
;
A
#
# COMPACT_ATOMS: atom_id res chain seq x y z
N MET A 1 -15.05 -6.82 -10.50
CA MET A 1 -15.33 -5.48 -9.95
C MET A 1 -15.06 -5.60 -8.46
N LYS A 2 -13.88 -5.15 -8.00
CA LYS A 2 -13.61 -5.02 -6.55
C LYS A 2 -14.19 -3.65 -6.18
N GLU A 3 -15.13 -3.70 -5.26
CA GLU A 3 -16.08 -2.66 -4.90
C GLU A 3 -15.41 -1.34 -4.51
N LEU A 4 -16.14 -0.26 -4.75
CA LEU A 4 -15.91 1.08 -4.23
C LEU A 4 -15.77 1.08 -2.70
N GLU A 5 -14.55 1.23 -2.19
CA GLU A 5 -14.36 2.01 -0.96
C GLU A 5 -13.73 3.34 -1.37
N ILE A 6 -14.58 4.31 -1.72
CA ILE A 6 -14.18 5.71 -1.58
C ILE A 6 -14.06 5.89 -0.06
N HIS A 7 -12.88 5.58 0.49
CA HIS A 7 -12.48 6.05 1.79
C HIS A 7 -12.50 7.58 1.68
N ASN A 8 -13.61 8.20 2.05
CA ASN A 8 -13.77 9.65 2.08
C ASN A 8 -13.02 10.18 3.31
N ILE A 9 -11.70 9.98 3.29
CA ILE A 9 -10.78 10.40 4.33
C ILE A 9 -10.51 11.87 4.12
N SER A 10 -10.70 12.64 5.18
CA SER A 10 -10.45 14.07 5.13
C SER A 10 -8.99 14.35 4.82
N ASP A 11 -8.70 15.49 4.20
CA ASP A 11 -7.30 15.89 3.97
C ASP A 11 -6.54 16.07 5.29
N ALA A 12 -7.24 16.42 6.37
CA ALA A 12 -6.66 16.48 7.71
C ALA A 12 -6.14 15.11 8.18
N GLU A 13 -6.91 14.04 7.98
CA GLU A 13 -6.50 12.67 8.29
C GLU A 13 -5.35 12.21 7.39
N LYS A 14 -5.39 12.50 6.09
CA LYS A 14 -4.26 12.20 5.18
C LYS A 14 -2.97 12.88 5.62
N VAL A 15 -3.05 14.15 6.06
CA VAL A 15 -1.91 14.88 6.63
C VAL A 15 -1.42 14.21 7.91
N GLN A 16 -2.31 13.76 8.80
CA GLN A 16 -1.92 13.05 10.01
C GLN A 16 -1.21 11.73 9.69
N TRP A 17 -1.73 10.96 8.74
CA TRP A 17 -1.15 9.70 8.31
C TRP A 17 0.23 9.89 7.67
N ALA A 18 0.36 10.88 6.78
CA ALA A 18 1.64 11.23 6.17
C ALA A 18 2.68 11.65 7.22
N ARG A 19 2.27 12.34 8.29
CA ARG A 19 3.14 12.71 9.42
C ARG A 19 3.48 11.52 10.32
N ALA A 20 2.59 10.54 10.43
CA ALA A 20 2.80 9.35 11.23
C ALA A 20 3.76 8.36 10.56
N ALA A 21 3.75 8.30 9.22
CA ALA A 21 4.66 7.44 8.45
C ALA A 21 6.13 7.90 8.59
N LYS A 22 7.02 6.95 8.86
CA LYS A 22 8.48 7.20 8.94
C LYS A 22 9.17 6.87 7.62
N VAL A 23 8.66 5.88 6.90
CA VAL A 23 9.15 5.47 5.60
C VAL A 23 8.39 6.23 4.53
N PRO A 24 9.06 6.93 3.60
CA PRO A 24 8.38 7.57 2.48
C PRO A 24 7.67 6.57 1.56
N MET A 25 6.56 6.98 0.95
CA MET A 25 5.82 6.16 -0.04
C MET A 25 6.73 5.63 -1.15
N THR A 26 7.69 6.44 -1.63
CA THR A 26 8.65 6.05 -2.67
C THR A 26 9.54 4.89 -2.25
N ASP A 27 9.86 4.78 -0.96
CA ASP A 27 10.67 3.68 -0.42
C ASP A 27 9.83 2.41 -0.23
N ALA A 28 8.56 2.57 0.14
CA ALA A 28 7.61 1.46 0.16
C ALA A 28 7.39 0.88 -1.25
N ILE A 29 7.22 1.74 -2.26
CA ILE A 29 7.16 1.34 -3.68
C ILE A 29 8.42 0.58 -4.11
N ARG A 30 9.61 1.06 -3.71
CA ARG A 30 10.87 0.37 -4.02
C ARG A 30 10.93 -1.02 -3.36
N THR A 31 10.45 -1.14 -2.13
CA THR A 31 10.39 -2.43 -1.42
C THR A 31 9.43 -3.40 -2.12
N ALA A 32 8.24 -2.93 -2.48
CA ALA A 32 7.24 -3.68 -3.21
C ALA A 32 7.76 -4.18 -4.58
N THR A 33 8.31 -3.28 -5.39
CA THR A 33 8.81 -3.61 -6.75
C THR A 33 10.07 -4.46 -6.75
N ALA A 34 10.84 -4.48 -5.65
CA ALA A 34 11.93 -5.43 -5.46
C ALA A 34 11.44 -6.88 -5.28
N GLN A 35 10.21 -7.09 -4.80
CA GLN A 35 9.62 -8.44 -4.67
C GLN A 35 8.79 -8.83 -5.88
N VAL A 36 8.01 -7.89 -6.42
CA VAL A 36 7.13 -8.12 -7.56
C VAL A 36 7.52 -7.16 -8.68
N PRO A 37 8.33 -7.60 -9.65
CA PRO A 37 8.65 -6.80 -10.82
C PRO A 37 7.39 -6.50 -11.65
N GLY A 38 7.18 -5.23 -11.97
CA GLY A 38 6.03 -4.81 -12.76
C GLY A 38 5.84 -3.29 -12.75
N GLN A 39 4.73 -2.86 -13.32
CA GLN A 39 4.32 -1.45 -13.34
C GLN A 39 3.44 -1.15 -12.12
N VAL A 40 3.87 -0.24 -11.27
CA VAL A 40 3.04 0.28 -10.17
C VAL A 40 1.92 1.13 -10.76
N ILE A 41 0.68 0.83 -10.41
CA ILE A 41 -0.51 1.54 -10.90
C ILE A 41 -1.23 2.32 -9.79
N GLN A 42 -1.02 1.93 -8.52
CA GLN A 42 -1.58 2.60 -7.36
C GLN A 42 -0.61 2.47 -6.17
N ALA A 43 -0.55 3.52 -5.36
CA ALA A 43 0.17 3.54 -4.09
C ALA A 43 -0.58 4.44 -3.10
N THR A 44 -1.17 3.85 -2.07
CA THR A 44 -2.08 4.54 -1.13
C THR A 44 -1.62 4.29 0.29
N LEU A 45 -1.79 5.28 1.17
CA LEU A 45 -1.66 5.10 2.61
C LEU A 45 -3.07 4.90 3.15
N GLU A 46 -3.33 3.76 3.78
CA GLU A 46 -4.67 3.32 4.17
C GLU A 46 -4.67 2.79 5.61
N SER A 47 -5.82 2.83 6.28
CA SER A 47 -6.02 2.23 7.60
C SER A 47 -6.83 0.94 7.47
N LEU A 48 -6.14 -0.20 7.43
CA LEU A 48 -6.77 -1.51 7.40
C LEU A 48 -6.86 -2.09 8.81
N ASN A 49 -8.07 -2.37 9.30
CA ASN A 49 -8.32 -2.90 10.65
C ASN A 49 -7.64 -2.07 11.77
N GLY A 50 -7.63 -0.75 11.62
CA GLY A 50 -7.00 0.18 12.58
C GLY A 50 -5.48 0.25 12.50
N ARG A 51 -4.84 -0.43 11.53
CA ARG A 51 -3.40 -0.33 11.27
C ARG A 51 -3.16 0.47 9.99
N LEU A 52 -2.31 1.48 10.10
CA LEU A 52 -1.85 2.26 8.95
C LEU A 52 -0.88 1.41 8.11
N LEU A 53 -1.16 1.25 6.83
CA LEU A 53 -0.39 0.47 5.86
C LEU A 53 -0.24 1.24 4.55
N TYR A 54 0.87 1.03 3.85
CA TYR A 54 0.95 1.33 2.43
C TYR A 54 0.35 0.17 1.64
N GLU A 55 -0.64 0.43 0.80
CA GLU A 55 -1.13 -0.50 -0.21
C GLU A 55 -0.50 -0.12 -1.55
N ILE A 56 0.23 -1.06 -2.18
CA ILE A 56 0.88 -0.89 -3.48
C ILE A 56 0.30 -1.91 -4.45
N GLU A 57 -0.32 -1.45 -5.53
CA GLU A 57 -0.78 -2.31 -6.62
C GLU A 57 0.20 -2.28 -7.79
N VAL A 58 0.63 -3.48 -8.21
CA VAL A 58 1.57 -3.69 -9.31
C VAL A 58 0.95 -4.58 -10.38
N VAL A 59 0.97 -4.11 -11.63
CA VAL A 59 0.69 -4.94 -12.81
C VAL A 59 1.96 -5.66 -13.23
N THR A 60 1.95 -6.97 -13.10
CA THR A 60 3.05 -7.87 -13.48
C THR A 60 3.12 -8.07 -15.00
N GLY A 61 4.25 -8.60 -15.49
CA GLY A 61 4.45 -8.84 -16.92
C GLY A 61 3.49 -9.85 -17.56
N ASP A 62 2.84 -10.71 -16.75
CA ASP A 62 1.80 -11.63 -17.21
C ASP A 62 0.38 -11.04 -17.10
N GLY A 63 0.26 -9.74 -16.81
CA GLY A 63 -0.99 -8.99 -16.78
C GLY A 63 -1.81 -9.15 -15.51
N LYS A 64 -1.25 -9.71 -14.43
CA LYS A 64 -1.93 -9.80 -13.13
C LYS A 64 -1.67 -8.56 -12.27
N VAL A 65 -2.68 -8.13 -11.53
CA VAL A 65 -2.54 -7.14 -10.46
C VAL A 65 -2.18 -7.88 -9.17
N VAL A 66 -1.07 -7.46 -8.56
CA VAL A 66 -0.64 -7.92 -7.23
C VAL A 66 -0.71 -6.74 -6.28
N GLU A 67 -1.46 -6.93 -5.20
CA GLU A 67 -1.62 -5.99 -4.09
C GLU A 67 -0.62 -6.37 -2.99
N MET A 68 0.17 -5.41 -2.54
CA MET A 68 1.18 -5.59 -1.50
C MET A 68 1.01 -4.57 -0.40
N PHE A 69 1.18 -5.00 0.84
CA PHE A 69 1.13 -4.13 2.00
C PHE A 69 2.53 -3.90 2.56
N VAL A 70 2.88 -2.64 2.82
CA VAL A 70 4.17 -2.26 3.41
C VAL A 70 3.90 -1.47 4.69
N ASP A 71 4.61 -1.79 5.76
CA ASP A 71 4.50 -1.10 7.04
C ASP A 71 5.14 0.30 6.94
N PRO A 72 4.41 1.39 7.24
CA PRO A 72 4.91 2.75 7.08
C PRO A 72 5.93 3.17 8.15
N GLN A 73 6.12 2.37 9.21
CA GLN A 73 7.11 2.61 10.24
C GLN A 73 8.46 1.96 9.93
N THR A 74 8.43 0.80 9.26
CA THR A 74 9.62 -0.03 9.05
C THR A 74 10.01 -0.20 7.58
N GLY A 75 9.07 0.01 6.66
CA GLY A 75 9.27 -0.23 5.23
C GLY A 75 9.24 -1.70 4.86
N ASN A 76 8.91 -2.58 5.81
CA ASN A 76 8.87 -4.02 5.57
C ASN A 76 7.54 -4.43 4.95
N LEU A 77 7.59 -5.42 4.05
CA LEU A 77 6.38 -6.09 3.58
C LEU A 77 5.66 -6.76 4.74
N ILE A 78 4.35 -6.55 4.77
CA ILE A 78 3.42 -7.23 5.63
C ILE A 78 2.77 -8.32 4.79
N ASP A 79 2.87 -9.55 5.27
CA ASP A 79 2.01 -10.61 4.78
C ASP A 79 0.58 -10.23 5.18
N ALA A 80 -0.21 -9.76 4.22
CA ALA A 80 -1.64 -9.58 4.41
C ALA A 80 -2.24 -10.97 4.46
N GLY A 81 -2.14 -11.57 5.66
CA GLY A 81 -2.42 -12.96 5.99
C GLY A 81 -3.40 -13.54 5.01
N GLY A 82 -2.85 -14.34 4.08
CA GLY A 82 -3.57 -14.80 2.92
C GLY A 82 -4.95 -15.26 3.30
N LYS A 83 -5.96 -14.82 2.53
CA LYS A 83 -7.24 -15.53 2.47
C LYS A 83 -6.92 -16.99 2.16
N LYS A 84 -6.83 -17.84 3.20
CA LYS A 84 -6.95 -19.28 3.07
C LYS A 84 -8.43 -19.63 3.08
#